data_AF-A0A968GTW6-F1
#
_entry.id   AF-A0A968GTW6-F1
#
_cell.length_a   1.000
_cell.length_b   1.000
_cell.length_c   1.000
_cell.angle_alpha   90.00
_cell.angle_beta   90.00
_cell.angle_gamma   90.00
#
_symmetry.space_group_name_H-M   'P 1'
#
loop_
_entity.id
_entity.type
_entity.pdbx_description
1 polymer ?
#
loop_
_entity_poly.entity_id
_entity_poly.type
_entity_poly.pdbx_seq_one_letter_code
_entity_poly.pdbx_strand_id
1 'polypeptide(L)'
;MNNPMFIRLSGWLMILGAIAFLPGAIAMLFWESQTLGWSPSVMQLAAFAVFWAPVLLAVGMLGLRARYKIGSGVLLFGSVVGGLLVIVGTMVQFLTPDYSVSETYYGVWMGGVLVLNLCLSIFGVMALLEKPLPRWNWLPLAAGAWILLLPLLAGIVGSMSSPIIITVLVIMTIAQVMLGYILQADTSPKMATA
;
A
#
# COMPACT_ATOMS: atom_id res chain seq x y z
N MET A 1 -10.80 -17.26 11.28
CA MET A 1 -11.35 -16.51 12.42
C MET A 1 -11.90 -15.19 11.90
N ASN A 2 -13.22 -15.00 11.89
CA ASN A 2 -13.86 -13.73 11.52
C ASN A 2 -13.99 -12.87 12.77
N ASN A 3 -12.87 -12.35 13.28
CA ASN A 3 -12.91 -11.43 14.41
C ASN A 3 -13.25 -10.02 13.89
N PRO A 4 -14.44 -9.47 14.19
CA PRO A 4 -14.87 -8.17 13.68
C PRO A 4 -13.93 -7.04 14.14
N MET A 5 -13.34 -7.16 15.33
CA MET A 5 -12.36 -6.20 15.84
C MET A 5 -11.09 -6.19 14.97
N PHE A 6 -10.59 -7.36 14.57
CA PHE A 6 -9.42 -7.47 13.71
C PHE A 6 -9.68 -6.89 12.31
N ILE A 7 -10.85 -7.16 11.74
CA ILE A 7 -11.25 -6.60 10.43
C ILE A 7 -11.31 -5.08 10.48
N ARG A 8 -11.90 -4.52 11.55
CA ARG A 8 -12.00 -3.07 11.75
C ARG A 8 -10.62 -2.42 11.94
N LEU A 9 -9.75 -3.04 12.75
CA LEU A 9 -8.37 -2.59 12.93
C LEU A 9 -7.62 -2.61 11.60
N SER A 10 -7.73 -3.69 10.84
CA SER A 10 -7.08 -3.82 9.52
C SER A 10 -7.57 -2.75 8.54
N GLY A 11 -8.85 -2.39 8.58
CA GLY A 11 -9.40 -1.28 7.81
C GLY A 11 -8.77 0.06 8.18
N TRP A 12 -8.59 0.35 9.47
CA TRP A 12 -7.87 1.55 9.92
C TRP A 12 -6.41 1.57 9.48
N LEU A 13 -5.70 0.45 9.61
CA LEU A 13 -4.31 0.34 9.20
C LEU A 13 -4.16 0.55 7.69
N MET A 14 -5.07 0.03 6.87
CA MET A 14 -5.09 0.29 5.43
C MET A 14 -5.27 1.80 5.12
N ILE A 15 -6.19 2.49 5.79
CA ILE A 15 -6.39 3.94 5.62
C ILE A 15 -5.14 4.72 6.05
N LEU A 16 -4.59 4.41 7.23
CA LEU A 16 -3.40 5.09 7.74
C LEU A 16 -2.18 4.84 6.86
N GLY A 17 -2.01 3.62 6.34
CA GLY A 17 -0.98 3.28 5.37
C GLY A 17 -1.09 4.11 4.10
N ALA A 18 -2.29 4.20 3.53
CA ALA A 18 -2.53 5.00 2.32
C ALA A 18 -2.22 6.50 2.55
N ILE A 19 -2.69 7.06 3.67
CA ILE A 19 -2.47 8.47 4.04
C ILE A 19 -0.99 8.73 4.36
N ALA A 20 -0.28 7.78 4.97
CA ALA A 20 1.15 7.90 5.25
C ALA A 20 2.01 7.82 3.97
N PHE A 21 1.61 6.97 3.01
CA PHE A 21 2.34 6.76 1.77
C PHE A 21 2.35 8.01 0.88
N LEU A 22 1.20 8.66 0.66
CA LEU A 22 1.07 9.77 -0.28
C LEU A 22 2.01 10.97 -0.01
N PRO A 23 2.00 11.61 1.18
CA PRO A 23 2.82 12.79 1.44
C PRO A 23 4.30 12.45 1.40
N GLY A 24 4.72 11.26 1.87
CA GLY A 24 6.12 10.90 1.81
C GLY A 24 6.58 10.50 0.41
N ALA A 25 5.72 9.88 -0.41
CA ALA A 25 6.02 9.64 -1.82
C ALA A 25 6.17 10.97 -2.59
N ILE A 26 5.30 11.94 -2.30
CA ILE A 26 5.43 13.32 -2.80
C ILE A 26 6.76 13.94 -2.34
N ALA A 27 7.11 13.81 -1.07
CA ALA A 27 8.37 14.34 -0.53
C ALA A 27 9.60 13.77 -1.26
N MET A 28 9.59 12.46 -1.54
CA MET A 28 10.65 11.79 -2.27
C MET A 28 10.75 12.28 -3.73
N LEU A 29 9.62 12.54 -4.40
CA LEU A 29 9.63 13.08 -5.78
C LEU A 29 10.26 14.48 -5.88
N PHE A 30 10.17 15.27 -4.82
CA PHE A 30 10.75 16.62 -4.75
C PHE A 30 12.07 16.67 -3.98
N TRP A 31 12.63 15.51 -3.62
CA TRP A 31 13.89 15.44 -2.87
C TRP A 31 15.04 16.07 -3.66
N GLU A 32 15.15 15.73 -4.95
CA GLU A 32 16.25 16.19 -5.81
C GLU A 32 16.08 17.64 -6.27
N SER A 33 14.85 18.13 -6.38
CA SER A 33 14.59 19.45 -6.94
C SER A 33 14.89 20.59 -5.97
N GLN A 34 15.10 20.33 -4.67
CA GLN A 34 15.20 21.31 -3.58
C GLN A 34 14.07 22.37 -3.55
N THR A 35 13.06 22.22 -4.40
CA THR A 35 12.05 23.25 -4.73
C THR A 35 11.16 23.60 -3.55
N LEU A 36 11.07 22.73 -2.55
CA LEU A 36 10.17 22.90 -1.42
C LEU A 36 10.85 23.45 -0.16
N GLY A 37 12.20 23.50 -0.11
CA GLY A 37 12.93 24.03 1.06
C GLY A 37 12.61 23.32 2.39
N TRP A 38 12.24 22.04 2.34
CA TRP A 38 11.84 21.30 3.54
C TRP A 38 13.01 21.10 4.50
N SER A 39 12.74 21.20 5.81
CA SER A 39 13.76 20.92 6.81
C SER A 39 14.12 19.43 6.80
N PRO A 40 15.38 19.07 7.13
CA PRO A 40 15.81 17.68 7.19
C PRO A 40 14.90 16.78 8.05
N SER A 41 14.36 17.33 9.15
CA SER A 41 13.45 16.61 10.05
C SER A 41 12.12 16.23 9.38
N VAL A 42 11.57 17.12 8.55
CA VAL A 42 10.33 16.84 7.80
C VAL A 42 10.58 15.75 6.77
N MET A 43 11.74 15.78 6.12
CA MET A 43 12.09 14.76 5.13
C MET A 43 12.34 13.38 5.76
N GLN A 44 12.93 13.33 6.95
CA GLN A 44 13.07 12.08 7.72
C GLN A 44 11.72 11.51 8.14
N LEU A 45 10.78 12.36 8.59
CA LEU A 45 9.43 11.94 8.93
C LEU A 45 8.68 11.39 7.70
N ALA A 46 8.83 12.06 6.55
CA ALA A 46 8.26 11.64 5.28
C ALA A 46 8.82 10.28 4.82
N ALA A 47 10.14 10.09 4.93
CA ALA A 47 10.78 8.81 4.64
C ALA A 47 10.23 7.71 5.57
N PHE A 48 10.20 7.96 6.87
CA PHE A 48 9.61 7.02 7.84
C PHE A 48 8.19 6.61 7.45
N ALA A 49 7.32 7.58 7.11
CA ALA A 49 5.95 7.32 6.70
C ALA A 49 5.88 6.41 5.46
N VAL A 50 6.71 6.66 4.44
CA VAL A 50 6.77 5.83 3.21
C VAL A 50 7.24 4.43 3.49
N PHE A 51 8.33 4.26 4.26
CA PHE A 51 8.91 2.95 4.50
C PHE A 51 7.98 2.02 5.30
N TRP A 52 7.17 2.58 6.19
CA TRP A 52 6.24 1.83 7.04
C TRP A 52 4.83 1.69 6.48
N ALA A 53 4.38 2.56 5.60
CA ALA A 53 3.06 2.49 4.99
C ALA A 53 2.73 1.11 4.34
N PRO A 54 3.66 0.44 3.61
CA PRO A 54 3.39 -0.87 3.04
C PRO A 54 3.23 -1.98 4.10
N VAL A 55 3.80 -1.83 5.29
CA VAL A 55 3.54 -2.75 6.42
C VAL A 55 2.08 -2.63 6.86
N LEU A 56 1.57 -1.40 6.95
CA LEU A 56 0.16 -1.15 7.27
C LEU A 56 -0.77 -1.69 6.19
N LEU A 57 -0.38 -1.58 4.91
CA LEU A 57 -1.08 -2.20 3.78
C LEU A 57 -1.13 -3.73 3.91
N ALA A 58 -0.02 -4.37 4.29
CA ALA A 58 0.04 -5.82 4.51
C ALA A 58 -0.97 -6.29 5.57
N VAL A 59 -1.10 -5.54 6.67
CA VAL A 59 -2.12 -5.83 7.69
C VAL A 59 -3.54 -5.58 7.15
N GLY A 60 -3.74 -4.51 6.37
CA GLY A 60 -4.99 -4.26 5.65
C GLY A 60 -5.42 -5.43 4.76
N MET A 61 -4.48 -6.04 4.03
CA MET A 61 -4.71 -7.23 3.21
C MET A 61 -5.09 -8.47 4.04
N LEU A 62 -4.53 -8.64 5.24
CA LEU A 62 -4.98 -9.67 6.17
C LEU A 62 -6.43 -9.45 6.61
N GLY A 63 -6.86 -8.20 6.78
CA GLY A 63 -8.26 -7.84 7.00
C GLY A 63 -9.17 -8.23 5.84
N LEU A 64 -8.76 -7.92 4.61
CA LEU A 64 -9.47 -8.37 3.39
C LEU A 64 -9.59 -9.89 3.36
N ARG A 65 -8.52 -10.62 3.67
CA ARG A 65 -8.52 -12.09 3.74
C ARG A 65 -9.44 -12.63 4.83
N ALA A 66 -9.39 -12.04 6.02
CA ALA A 66 -10.21 -12.48 7.15
C ALA A 66 -11.70 -12.31 6.85
N ARG A 67 -12.04 -11.35 6.00
CA ARG A 67 -13.42 -11.06 5.62
C ARG A 67 -13.89 -11.81 4.39
N TYR A 68 -13.10 -11.80 3.32
CA TYR A 68 -13.43 -12.37 2.02
C TYR A 68 -12.66 -13.68 1.82
N LYS A 69 -13.38 -14.76 1.57
CA LYS A 69 -12.75 -16.08 1.33
C LYS A 69 -12.08 -16.18 -0.04
N ILE A 70 -12.48 -15.33 -0.98
CA ILE A 70 -11.98 -15.28 -2.35
C ILE A 70 -10.56 -14.72 -2.37
N GLY A 71 -9.67 -15.36 -3.13
CA GLY A 71 -8.27 -14.96 -3.19
C GLY A 71 -7.54 -15.03 -1.84
N SER A 72 -8.06 -15.76 -0.85
CA SER A 72 -7.49 -15.85 0.50
C SER A 72 -6.02 -16.28 0.49
N GLY A 73 -5.65 -17.21 -0.40
CA GLY A 73 -4.26 -17.63 -0.60
C GLY A 73 -3.37 -16.50 -1.15
N VAL A 74 -3.86 -15.75 -2.14
CA VAL A 74 -3.13 -14.62 -2.75
C VAL A 74 -2.94 -13.48 -1.74
N LEU A 75 -3.99 -13.12 -0.99
CA LEU A 75 -3.91 -12.10 0.05
C LEU A 75 -2.99 -12.54 1.19
N LEU A 76 -3.00 -13.81 1.58
CA LEU A 76 -2.07 -14.35 2.59
C LEU A 76 -0.64 -14.29 2.09
N PHE A 77 -0.38 -14.74 0.87
CA PHE A 77 0.94 -14.73 0.27
C PHE A 77 1.47 -13.29 0.19
N GLY A 78 0.68 -12.36 -0.36
CA GLY A 78 1.06 -10.96 -0.47
C GLY A 78 1.34 -10.31 0.88
N SER A 79 0.45 -10.50 1.86
CA SER A 79 0.63 -9.92 3.19
C SER A 79 1.82 -10.49 3.96
N VAL A 80 2.07 -11.79 3.88
CA VAL A 80 3.20 -12.43 4.59
C VAL A 80 4.50 -12.16 3.86
N VAL A 81 4.60 -12.55 2.59
CA VAL A 81 5.86 -12.42 1.82
C VAL A 81 6.18 -10.95 1.56
N GLY A 82 5.22 -10.19 1.04
CA GLY A 82 5.40 -8.77 0.80
C GLY A 82 5.62 -7.98 2.08
N GLY A 83 4.87 -8.28 3.15
CA GLY A 83 5.08 -7.66 4.46
C GLY A 83 6.45 -7.94 5.06
N LEU A 84 6.95 -9.19 4.99
CA LEU A 84 8.29 -9.55 5.44
C LEU A 84 9.38 -8.84 4.65
N LEU A 85 9.27 -8.80 3.32
CA LEU A 85 10.23 -8.09 2.47
C LEU A 85 10.28 -6.59 2.80
N VAL A 86 9.13 -5.95 3.01
CA VAL A 86 9.05 -4.55 3.44
C VAL A 86 9.70 -4.37 4.80
N ILE A 87 9.41 -5.22 5.79
CA ILE A 87 10.00 -5.11 7.13
C ILE A 87 11.52 -5.26 7.08
N VAL A 88 12.02 -6.27 6.36
CA VAL A 88 13.47 -6.51 6.21
C VAL A 88 14.13 -5.32 5.50
N GLY A 89 13.58 -4.88 4.36
CA GLY A 89 14.10 -3.74 3.62
C GLY A 89 14.13 -2.47 4.48
N THR A 90 13.03 -2.16 5.17
CA THR A 90 12.92 -1.00 6.06
C THR A 90 13.90 -1.08 7.23
N MET A 91 13.93 -2.19 7.98
CA MET A 91 14.78 -2.32 9.16
C MET A 91 16.25 -2.19 8.83
N VAL A 92 16.70 -2.87 7.77
CA VAL A 92 18.12 -2.85 7.44
C VAL A 92 18.53 -1.50 6.83
N GLN A 93 17.65 -0.83 6.09
CA GLN A 93 17.89 0.54 5.62
C GLN A 93 18.19 1.52 6.77
N PHE A 94 17.46 1.39 7.89
CA PHE A 94 17.66 2.26 9.06
C PHE A 94 18.89 1.89 9.90
N LEU A 95 19.39 0.66 9.79
CA LEU A 95 20.49 0.15 10.62
C LEU A 95 21.86 0.21 9.94
N THR A 96 21.92 0.46 8.62
CA THR A 96 23.18 0.38 7.87
C THR A 96 23.58 1.74 7.29
N PRO A 97 24.75 2.31 7.68
CA PRO A 97 25.21 3.61 7.19
C PRO A 97 25.86 3.56 5.80
N ASP A 98 26.16 2.37 5.26
CA ASP A 98 26.85 2.21 3.98
C ASP A 98 25.90 2.32 2.78
N TYR A 99 26.23 3.21 1.84
CA TYR A 99 25.39 3.55 0.68
C TYR A 99 25.12 2.36 -0.26
N SER A 100 26.13 1.54 -0.56
CA SER A 100 25.99 0.37 -1.46
C SER A 100 25.06 -0.71 -0.89
N VAL A 101 25.10 -0.87 0.43
CA VAL A 101 24.24 -1.78 1.17
C VAL A 101 22.80 -1.25 1.16
N SER A 102 22.65 0.07 1.27
CA SER A 102 21.36 0.77 1.24
C SER A 102 20.59 0.60 -0.09
N GLU A 103 21.26 0.53 -1.24
CA GLU A 103 20.59 0.32 -2.53
C GLU A 103 19.96 -1.08 -2.64
N THR A 104 20.67 -2.09 -2.12
CA THR A 104 20.18 -3.48 -2.13
C THR A 104 18.92 -3.61 -1.28
N TYR A 105 18.91 -3.01 -0.07
CA TYR A 105 17.76 -3.09 0.83
C TYR A 105 16.59 -2.22 0.39
N TYR A 106 16.86 -1.10 -0.29
CA TYR A 106 15.82 -0.38 -1.02
C TYR A 106 15.18 -1.27 -2.10
N GLY A 107 15.98 -2.04 -2.84
CA GLY A 107 15.48 -3.03 -3.80
C GLY A 107 14.61 -4.12 -3.15
N VAL A 108 15.01 -4.63 -1.98
CA VAL A 108 14.21 -5.59 -1.19
C VAL A 108 12.89 -4.97 -0.73
N TRP A 109 12.93 -3.73 -0.22
CA TRP A 109 11.74 -2.98 0.17
C TRP A 109 10.78 -2.79 -1.01
N MET A 110 11.30 -2.30 -2.15
CA MET A 110 10.53 -2.14 -3.39
C MET A 110 9.96 -3.46 -3.88
N GLY A 111 10.72 -4.55 -3.82
CA GLY A 111 10.23 -5.90 -4.14
C GLY A 111 9.03 -6.29 -3.27
N GLY A 112 9.09 -6.00 -1.96
CA GLY A 112 7.96 -6.19 -1.05
C GLY A 112 6.73 -5.35 -1.41
N VAL A 113 6.93 -4.08 -1.74
CA VAL A 113 5.85 -3.17 -2.21
C VAL A 113 5.22 -3.72 -3.49
N LEU A 114 6.02 -4.19 -4.45
CA LEU A 114 5.53 -4.77 -5.70
C LEU A 114 4.73 -6.05 -5.44
N VAL A 115 5.18 -6.94 -4.55
CA VAL A 115 4.46 -8.16 -4.19
C VAL A 115 3.10 -7.85 -3.54
N LEU A 116 3.06 -6.89 -2.62
CA LEU A 116 1.81 -6.45 -1.97
C LEU A 116 0.80 -5.94 -3.00
N ASN A 117 1.26 -5.03 -3.87
CA ASN A 117 0.42 -4.40 -4.89
C ASN A 117 -0.03 -5.41 -5.96
N LEU A 118 0.85 -6.32 -6.40
CA LEU A 118 0.51 -7.40 -7.33
C LEU A 118 -0.57 -8.33 -6.75
N CYS A 119 -0.41 -8.77 -5.51
CA CYS A 119 -1.39 -9.63 -4.86
C CYS A 119 -2.73 -8.91 -4.66
N LEU A 120 -2.70 -7.61 -4.35
CA LEU A 120 -3.90 -6.78 -4.26
C LEU A 120 -4.59 -6.62 -5.63
N SER A 121 -3.82 -6.44 -6.71
CA SER A 121 -4.33 -6.40 -8.08
C SER A 121 -4.96 -7.73 -8.50
N ILE A 122 -4.31 -8.86 -8.23
CA ILE A 122 -4.86 -10.20 -8.52
C ILE A 122 -6.17 -10.41 -7.75
N PHE A 123 -6.20 -10.04 -6.47
CA PHE A 123 -7.44 -10.05 -5.69
C PHE A 123 -8.50 -9.12 -6.30
N GLY A 124 -8.11 -7.97 -6.84
CA GLY A 124 -9.00 -7.05 -7.56
C GLY A 124 -9.61 -7.66 -8.82
N VAL A 125 -8.83 -8.41 -9.60
CA VAL A 125 -9.35 -9.16 -10.75
C VAL A 125 -10.35 -10.22 -10.29
N MET A 126 -10.02 -10.99 -9.25
CA MET A 126 -10.95 -11.98 -8.68
C MET A 126 -12.23 -11.30 -8.16
N ALA A 127 -12.10 -10.14 -7.52
CA ALA A 127 -13.24 -9.38 -7.02
C ALA A 127 -14.15 -8.87 -8.13
N LEU A 128 -13.60 -8.49 -9.29
CA LEU A 128 -14.40 -8.12 -10.47
C LEU A 128 -15.23 -9.28 -11.01
N LEU A 129 -14.67 -10.50 -10.98
CA LEU A 129 -15.32 -11.71 -11.48
C LEU A 129 -16.40 -12.21 -10.53
N GLU A 130 -16.08 -12.33 -9.24
CA GLU A 130 -16.95 -12.96 -8.24
C GLU A 130 -17.82 -11.97 -7.47
N LYS A 131 -17.56 -10.67 -7.62
CA LYS A 131 -18.27 -9.56 -6.97
C LYS A 131 -18.46 -9.69 -5.44
N PRO A 132 -17.40 -9.99 -4.65
CA PRO A 132 -17.55 -10.22 -3.21
C PRO A 132 -17.73 -8.95 -2.38
N LEU A 133 -17.33 -7.78 -2.90
CA LEU A 133 -17.55 -6.51 -2.20
C LEU A 133 -19.01 -6.06 -2.43
N PRO A 134 -19.65 -5.43 -1.42
CA PRO A 134 -21.02 -4.95 -1.55
C PRO A 134 -21.19 -3.90 -2.65
N ARG A 135 -20.11 -3.16 -2.96
CA ARG A 135 -20.03 -2.15 -4.02
C ARG A 135 -18.56 -1.92 -4.39
N TRP A 136 -18.33 -1.40 -5.60
CA TRP A 136 -17.01 -0.99 -6.09
C TRP A 136 -15.96 -2.12 -6.14
N ASN A 137 -16.31 -3.26 -6.74
CA ASN A 137 -15.43 -4.43 -6.88
C ASN A 137 -14.11 -4.17 -7.63
N TRP A 138 -14.01 -3.07 -8.39
CA TRP A 138 -12.78 -2.67 -9.08
C TRP A 138 -11.76 -2.01 -8.15
N LEU A 139 -12.13 -1.60 -6.92
CA LEU A 139 -11.25 -0.86 -6.01
C LEU A 139 -9.93 -1.58 -5.69
N PRO A 140 -9.88 -2.89 -5.40
CA PRO A 140 -8.60 -3.55 -5.12
C PRO A 140 -7.68 -3.55 -6.33
N LEU A 141 -8.24 -3.63 -7.55
CA LEU A 141 -7.45 -3.53 -8.78
C LEU A 141 -6.86 -2.13 -8.91
N ALA A 142 -7.67 -1.09 -8.73
CA ALA A 142 -7.20 0.30 -8.75
C ALA A 142 -6.26 0.63 -7.57
N ALA A 143 -6.34 -0.07 -6.45
CA ALA A 143 -5.45 0.15 -5.32
C ALA A 143 -4.05 -0.48 -5.52
N GLY A 144 -3.94 -1.54 -6.33
CA GLY A 144 -2.69 -2.28 -6.54
C GLY A 144 -2.01 -2.04 -7.91
N ALA A 145 -2.77 -1.79 -8.98
CA ALA A 145 -2.23 -1.88 -10.34
C ALA A 145 -1.24 -0.76 -10.68
N TRP A 146 -1.41 0.42 -10.08
CA TRP A 146 -0.69 1.63 -10.44
C TRP A 146 0.83 1.52 -10.28
N ILE A 147 1.30 1.02 -9.14
CA ILE A 147 2.74 0.87 -8.89
C ILE A 147 3.40 -0.10 -9.89
N LEU A 148 2.65 -1.09 -10.38
CA LEU A 148 3.14 -2.03 -11.40
C LEU A 148 3.18 -1.39 -12.80
N LEU A 149 2.25 -0.49 -13.08
CA LEU A 149 2.11 0.17 -14.37
C LEU A 149 3.07 1.36 -14.53
N LEU A 150 3.45 2.04 -13.45
CA LEU A 150 4.31 3.23 -13.51
C LEU A 150 5.65 2.99 -14.26
N PRO A 151 6.43 1.93 -13.98
CA PRO A 151 7.65 1.64 -14.72
C PRO A 151 7.40 1.32 -16.20
N LEU A 152 6.31 0.59 -16.49
CA LEU A 152 5.92 0.26 -17.86
C LEU A 152 5.57 1.52 -18.65
N LEU A 153 4.79 2.41 -18.05
CA LEU A 153 4.44 3.71 -18.63
C LEU A 153 5.70 4.54 -18.86
N ALA A 154 6.58 4.66 -17.87
CA ALA A 154 7.85 5.37 -18.01
C ALA A 154 8.70 4.84 -19.17
N GLY A 155 8.77 3.52 -19.36
CA GLY A 155 9.48 2.92 -20.50
C GLY A 155 8.88 3.26 -21.88
N ILE A 156 7.57 3.47 -21.96
CA ILE A 156 6.88 3.83 -23.21
C ILE A 156 7.05 5.31 -23.55
N VAL A 157 6.88 6.21 -22.57
CA VAL A 157 6.98 7.68 -22.77
C VAL A 157 8.39 8.23 -22.56
N GLY A 158 9.37 7.41 -22.19
CA GLY A 158 10.76 7.79 -21.92
C GLY A 158 10.96 8.44 -20.54
N SER A 159 10.08 9.36 -20.16
CA SER A 159 10.07 9.98 -18.82
C SER A 159 8.65 10.34 -18.39
N MET A 160 8.29 10.02 -17.15
CA MET A 160 7.01 10.46 -16.59
C MET A 160 7.17 11.82 -15.92
N SER A 161 6.28 12.76 -16.22
CA SER A 161 6.23 14.03 -15.50
C SER A 161 5.69 13.82 -14.09
N SER A 162 6.22 14.57 -13.12
CA SER A 162 5.80 14.50 -11.72
C SER A 162 4.28 14.64 -11.52
N PRO A 163 3.55 15.50 -12.25
CA PRO A 163 2.09 15.59 -12.15
C PRO A 163 1.37 14.26 -12.45
N ILE A 164 1.86 13.46 -13.41
CA ILE A 164 1.24 12.17 -13.75
C ILE A 164 1.46 11.18 -12.60
N ILE A 165 2.69 11.12 -12.06
CA ILE A 165 3.02 10.25 -10.93
C ILE A 165 2.16 10.62 -9.72
N ILE A 166 2.06 11.91 -9.38
CA ILE A 166 1.23 12.40 -8.28
C ILE A 166 -0.24 12.03 -8.49
N THR A 167 -0.77 12.23 -9.70
CA THR A 167 -2.16 11.86 -10.02
C THR A 167 -2.41 10.37 -9.77
N VAL A 168 -1.49 9.52 -10.22
CA VAL A 168 -1.57 8.07 -10.03
C VAL A 168 -1.51 7.69 -8.54
N LEU A 169 -0.61 8.30 -7.78
CA LEU A 169 -0.50 8.10 -6.33
C LEU A 169 -1.77 8.53 -5.58
N VAL A 170 -2.40 9.63 -5.98
CA VAL A 170 -3.67 10.10 -5.41
C VAL A 170 -4.79 9.10 -5.68
N ILE A 171 -4.92 8.60 -6.92
CA ILE A 171 -5.94 7.59 -7.26
C ILE A 171 -5.71 6.31 -6.44
N MET A 172 -4.47 5.83 -6.35
CA MET A 172 -4.12 4.66 -5.55
C MET A 172 -4.50 4.86 -4.08
N THR A 173 -4.20 6.03 -3.52
CA THR A 173 -4.49 6.40 -2.13
C THR A 173 -6.00 6.40 -1.88
N ILE A 174 -6.78 7.04 -2.75
CA ILE A 174 -8.24 7.08 -2.65
C ILE A 174 -8.81 5.65 -2.68
N ALA A 175 -8.33 4.81 -3.60
CA ALA A 175 -8.79 3.43 -3.71
C ALA A 175 -8.50 2.62 -2.43
N GLN A 176 -7.30 2.76 -1.86
CA GLN A 176 -6.92 2.10 -0.60
C GLN A 176 -7.73 2.62 0.59
N VAL A 177 -7.96 3.94 0.69
CA VAL A 177 -8.81 4.53 1.74
C VAL A 177 -10.25 4.01 1.64
N MET A 178 -10.81 3.94 0.43
CA MET A 178 -12.16 3.41 0.22
C MET A 178 -12.25 1.92 0.60
N LEU A 179 -11.24 1.11 0.30
CA LEU A 179 -11.18 -0.30 0.74
C LEU A 179 -11.14 -0.42 2.25
N GLY A 180 -10.30 0.37 2.91
CA GLY A 180 -10.22 0.41 4.37
C GLY A 180 -11.55 0.85 4.99
N TYR A 181 -12.25 1.82 4.40
CA TYR A 181 -13.58 2.22 4.83
C TYR A 181 -14.62 1.12 4.67
N ILE A 182 -14.62 0.38 3.55
CA ILE A 182 -15.50 -0.78 3.35
C ILE A 182 -15.26 -1.84 4.43
N LEU A 183 -14.01 -2.12 4.78
CA LEU A 183 -13.67 -3.02 5.89
C LEU A 183 -14.24 -2.56 7.23
N GLN A 184 -14.28 -1.26 7.49
CA GLN A 184 -14.84 -0.71 8.74
C GLN A 184 -16.38 -0.71 8.75
N ALA A 185 -17.01 -0.14 7.72
CA ALA A 185 -18.45 0.13 7.69
C ALA A 185 -19.29 -1.15 7.86
N ASP A 186 -18.85 -2.24 7.25
CA ASP A 186 -19.63 -3.47 7.26
C ASP A 186 -19.39 -4.35 8.50
N THR A 187 -18.50 -3.94 9.41
CA THR A 187 -18.38 -4.57 10.74
C THR A 187 -19.34 -3.97 11.77
N SER A 188 -19.96 -2.83 11.44
CA SER A 188 -20.80 -2.04 12.35
C SER A 188 -22.19 -2.63 12.71
N PRO A 189 -22.86 -3.50 11.91
CA PRO A 189 -24.21 -3.94 12.26
C PRO A 189 -24.31 -4.98 13.39
N LYS A 190 -23.22 -5.67 13.75
CA LYS A 190 -23.28 -6.78 14.73
C LYS A 190 -22.99 -6.38 16.19
N MET A 191 -22.61 -5.13 16.45
CA MET A 191 -22.35 -4.63 17.82
C MET A 191 -23.51 -3.83 18.42
N ALA A 192 -24.55 -3.50 17.64
CA ALA A 192 -25.71 -2.75 18.12
C ALA A 192 -26.82 -3.64 18.72
N THR A 193 -26.62 -4.97 18.73
CA THR A 193 -27.61 -5.95 19.22
C THR A 193 -27.02 -6.95 20.24
N ALA A 194 -25.90 -6.60 20.89
CA ALA A 194 -25.30 -7.40 21.97
C ALA A 194 -25.40 -6.65 23.29
#